data_AF-A0A947EZ03-F1
#
_entry.id   AF-A0A947EZ03-F1
#
_cell.length_a   1.000
_cell.length_b   1.000
_cell.length_c   1.000
_cell.angle_alpha   90.00
_cell.angle_beta   90.00
_cell.angle_gamma   90.00
#
_symmetry.space_group_name_H-M   'P 1'
#
loop_
_entity.id
_entity.type
_entity.pdbx_description
1 polymer ?
#
loop_
_entity_poly.entity_id
_entity_poly.type
_entity_poly.pdbx_seq_one_letter_code
_entity_poly.pdbx_strand_id
1 'polypeptide(L)'
;MKIVHLICFLFLLQINAQEVVSEEIAMSNGDIMLPGTLSYPDNQDKVPLVIFIQGSGNVDRDGNQAGTMIQANYIKTLRDSLNSRGIGFYSYDKRTAVGANISKLKDIVFEDLI
;
A
#
# COMPACT_ATOMS: atom_id res chain seq x y z
N MET A 1 37.44 20.19 -22.22
CA MET A 1 37.33 19.87 -20.78
C MET A 1 35.95 20.22 -20.19
N LYS A 2 35.40 21.43 -20.39
CA LYS A 2 34.11 21.84 -19.81
C LYS A 2 32.91 20.93 -20.15
N ILE A 3 32.80 20.48 -21.40
CA ILE A 3 31.76 19.55 -21.86
C ILE A 3 31.86 18.17 -21.20
N VAL A 4 33.08 17.67 -20.99
CA VAL A 4 33.29 16.37 -20.31
C VAL A 4 32.88 16.46 -18.84
N HIS A 5 33.16 17.59 -18.17
CA HIS A 5 32.73 17.80 -16.79
C HIS A 5 31.21 17.93 -16.67
N LEU A 6 30.57 18.59 -17.65
CA LEU A 6 29.10 18.68 -17.72
C LEU A 6 28.46 17.31 -17.95
N ILE A 7 29.04 16.48 -18.82
CA ILE A 7 28.57 15.11 -19.07
C ILE A 7 28.75 14.24 -17.81
N CYS A 8 29.91 14.30 -17.12
CA CYS A 8 30.11 13.58 -15.87
C CYS A 8 29.14 14.03 -14.77
N PHE A 9 28.84 15.32 -14.65
CA PHE A 9 27.87 15.85 -13.69
C PHE A 9 26.44 15.34 -13.97
N LEU A 10 26.04 15.30 -15.24
CA LEU A 10 24.74 14.76 -15.65
C LEU A 10 24.63 13.24 -15.44
N PHE A 11 25.74 12.50 -15.57
CA PHE A 11 25.78 11.06 -15.34
C PHE A 11 25.65 10.68 -13.85
N LEU A 12 26.15 11.53 -12.94
CA LEU A 12 26.01 11.35 -11.49
C LEU A 12 24.56 11.52 -10.99
N LEU A 13 23.70 12.23 -11.74
CA LEU A 13 22.28 12.42 -11.42
C LEU A 13 21.41 11.19 -11.73
N GLN A 14 21.93 10.22 -12.48
CA GLN A 14 21.18 9.02 -12.88
C GLN A 14 21.20 7.90 -11.83
N ILE A 15 21.95 8.08 -10.74
CA ILE A 15 22.14 7.02 -9.74
C ILE A 15 21.09 7.21 -8.64
N ASN A 16 20.17 6.24 -8.54
CA ASN A 16 19.24 5.94 -7.42
C ASN A 16 17.78 6.41 -7.53
N ALA A 17 17.09 6.16 -8.65
CA ALA A 17 15.64 5.94 -8.59
C ALA A 17 15.39 4.42 -8.51
N GLN A 18 15.03 3.91 -7.34
CA GLN A 18 14.55 2.53 -7.22
C GLN A 18 13.15 2.46 -7.83
N GLU A 19 12.99 1.71 -8.90
CA GLU A 19 11.69 1.49 -9.52
C GLU A 19 10.82 0.65 -8.59
N VAL A 20 9.68 1.21 -8.19
CA VAL A 20 8.68 0.54 -7.36
C VAL A 20 7.53 0.13 -8.26
N VAL A 21 7.30 -1.18 -8.35
CA VAL A 21 6.12 -1.74 -9.02
C VAL A 21 4.93 -1.60 -8.07
N SER A 22 3.76 -1.29 -8.62
CA SER A 22 2.49 -1.27 -7.89
C SER A 22 1.44 -2.03 -8.68
N GLU A 23 0.83 -3.02 -8.05
CA GLU A 23 -0.17 -3.90 -8.62
C GLU A 23 -1.45 -3.86 -7.78
N GLU A 24 -2.59 -3.73 -8.45
CA GLU A 24 -3.90 -3.83 -7.80
C GLU A 24 -4.29 -5.31 -7.65
N ILE A 25 -4.16 -5.82 -6.43
CA ILE A 25 -4.49 -7.21 -6.07
C ILE A 25 -5.65 -7.19 -5.08
N ALA A 26 -6.84 -7.45 -5.59
CA ALA A 26 -8.03 -7.64 -4.78
C ALA A 26 -8.09 -9.07 -4.20
N MET A 27 -8.35 -9.17 -2.90
CA MET A 27 -8.68 -10.43 -2.24
C MET A 27 -10.19 -10.54 -2.02
N SER A 28 -10.67 -11.74 -1.71
CA SER A 28 -12.03 -11.97 -1.27
C SER A 28 -12.10 -12.95 -0.11
N ASN A 29 -13.13 -12.81 0.72
CA ASN A 29 -13.51 -13.79 1.73
C ASN A 29 -15.02 -14.05 1.59
N GLY A 30 -15.37 -15.16 0.94
CA GLY A 30 -16.73 -15.38 0.45
C GLY A 30 -17.17 -14.22 -0.45
N ASP A 31 -18.33 -13.63 -0.14
CA ASP A 31 -18.86 -12.49 -0.89
C ASP A 31 -18.22 -11.15 -0.52
N ILE A 32 -17.36 -11.09 0.50
CA ILE A 32 -16.68 -9.86 0.93
C ILE A 32 -15.48 -9.62 0.02
N MET A 33 -15.47 -8.46 -0.66
CA MET A 33 -14.32 -8.03 -1.47
C MET A 33 -13.39 -7.18 -0.63
N LEU A 34 -12.08 -7.39 -0.79
CA LEU A 34 -11.01 -6.63 -0.14
C LEU A 34 -10.06 -6.13 -1.22
N PRO A 35 -10.43 -5.04 -1.93
CA PRO A 35 -9.55 -4.41 -2.90
C PRO A 35 -8.21 -4.06 -2.24
N GLY A 36 -7.09 -4.43 -2.84
CA GLY A 36 -5.76 -4.21 -2.24
C GLY A 36 -4.69 -3.88 -3.25
N THR A 37 -3.58 -3.37 -2.74
CA THR A 37 -2.43 -2.95 -3.55
C THR A 37 -1.19 -3.62 -3.01
N LEU A 38 -0.49 -4.35 -3.89
CA LEU A 38 0.85 -4.86 -3.66
C LEU A 38 1.83 -3.87 -4.28
N SER A 39 2.85 -3.49 -3.54
CA SER A 39 3.94 -2.69 -4.07
C SER A 39 5.28 -3.23 -3.60
N TYR A 40 6.28 -3.20 -4.47
CA TYR A 40 7.60 -3.76 -4.17
C TYR A 40 8.68 -3.17 -5.09
N PRO A 41 9.96 -3.20 -4.67
CA PRO A 41 11.09 -2.84 -5.53
C PRO A 41 11.33 -3.87 -6.65
N ASP A 42 11.51 -3.44 -7.90
CA ASP A 42 11.72 -4.34 -9.07
C ASP A 42 13.16 -4.84 -9.24
N ASN A 43 14.06 -4.53 -8.31
CA ASN A 43 15.49 -4.74 -8.46
C ASN A 43 16.05 -5.92 -7.64
N GLN A 44 15.18 -6.82 -7.15
CA GLN A 44 15.56 -7.92 -6.26
C GLN A 44 14.80 -9.20 -6.58
N ASP A 45 15.52 -10.33 -6.65
CA ASP A 45 14.94 -11.67 -6.89
C ASP A 45 14.02 -12.13 -5.75
N LYS A 46 14.31 -11.70 -4.51
CA LYS A 46 13.53 -12.03 -3.31
C LYS A 46 13.33 -10.78 -2.47
N VAL A 47 12.08 -10.37 -2.35
CA VAL A 47 11.68 -9.19 -1.59
C VAL A 47 11.00 -9.62 -0.28
N PRO A 48 11.47 -9.20 0.90
CA PRO A 48 10.71 -9.40 2.13
C PRO A 48 9.39 -8.64 2.05
N LEU A 49 8.29 -9.29 2.45
CA LEU A 49 6.94 -8.74 2.32
C LEU A 49 6.32 -8.42 3.68
N VAL A 50 5.81 -7.20 3.82
CA VAL A 50 4.90 -6.81 4.90
C VAL A 50 3.47 -6.87 4.38
N ILE A 51 2.60 -7.58 5.11
CA ILE A 51 1.14 -7.54 4.91
C ILE A 51 0.57 -6.70 6.05
N PHE A 52 0.02 -5.54 5.72
CA PHE A 52 -0.50 -4.60 6.72
C PHE A 52 -1.98 -4.85 6.99
N ILE A 53 -2.29 -5.25 8.22
CA ILE A 53 -3.65 -5.44 8.71
C ILE A 53 -4.03 -4.25 9.58
N GLN A 54 -5.02 -3.49 9.13
CA GLN A 54 -5.45 -2.25 9.78
C GLN A 54 -6.40 -2.48 10.96
N GLY A 55 -6.38 -1.53 11.91
CA GLY A 55 -7.13 -1.59 13.17
C GLY A 55 -8.62 -1.24 13.05
N SER A 56 -9.17 -0.60 14.09
CA SER A 56 -10.59 -0.25 14.20
C SER A 56 -11.05 0.77 13.14
N GLY A 57 -12.37 0.82 12.87
CA GLY A 57 -12.98 1.77 11.93
C GLY A 57 -13.16 1.23 10.50
N ASN A 58 -13.53 2.12 9.58
CA ASN A 58 -13.70 1.88 8.14
C ASN A 58 -12.53 2.45 7.33
N VAL A 59 -11.32 2.07 7.71
CA VAL A 59 -10.08 2.58 7.13
C VAL A 59 -9.79 1.89 5.78
N ASP A 60 -9.37 2.67 4.78
CA ASP A 60 -8.93 2.18 3.47
C ASP A 60 -7.45 1.79 3.46
N ARG A 61 -6.94 1.21 2.36
CA ARG A 61 -5.56 0.72 2.27
C ARG A 61 -4.47 1.79 2.40
N ASP A 62 -4.83 3.07 2.31
CA ASP A 62 -3.91 4.20 2.45
C ASP A 62 -3.95 4.81 3.86
N GLY A 63 -4.93 4.43 4.68
CA GLY A 63 -5.08 4.93 6.05
C GLY A 63 -6.08 6.08 6.16
N ASN A 64 -6.95 6.25 5.18
CA ASN A 64 -8.01 7.28 5.21
C ASN A 64 -9.33 6.66 5.66
N GLN A 65 -10.25 7.51 6.12
CA GLN A 65 -11.54 7.06 6.65
C GLN A 65 -12.70 7.76 5.95
N ALA A 66 -13.41 7.02 5.09
CA ALA A 66 -14.55 7.51 4.34
C ALA A 66 -15.70 7.97 5.27
N GLY A 67 -16.45 8.99 4.86
CA GLY A 67 -17.53 9.58 5.66
C GLY A 67 -17.05 10.49 6.79
N THR A 68 -15.75 10.73 6.90
CA THR A 68 -15.14 11.69 7.81
C THR A 68 -14.19 12.62 7.06
N MET A 69 -13.66 13.64 7.73
CA MET A 69 -12.62 14.52 7.18
C MET A 69 -11.20 13.93 7.28
N ILE A 70 -11.05 12.67 7.70
CA ILE A 70 -9.75 12.05 7.96
C ILE A 70 -9.14 11.50 6.67
N GLN A 71 -8.08 12.17 6.19
CA GLN A 71 -7.27 11.78 5.03
C GLN A 71 -5.78 11.73 5.43
N ALA A 72 -5.45 10.81 6.34
CA ALA A 72 -4.16 10.77 7.00
C ALA A 72 -3.03 10.15 6.16
N ASN A 73 -3.34 9.29 5.18
CA ASN A 73 -2.36 8.61 4.32
C ASN A 73 -1.18 7.94 5.08
N TYR A 74 -1.40 7.52 6.32
CA TYR A 74 -0.32 7.03 7.18
C TYR A 74 0.15 5.63 6.75
N ILE A 75 -0.77 4.78 6.26
CA ILE A 75 -0.42 3.46 5.71
C ILE A 75 0.33 3.65 4.40
N LYS A 76 -0.12 4.57 3.54
CA LYS A 76 0.59 4.93 2.31
C LYS A 76 2.02 5.41 2.60
N THR A 77 2.17 6.30 3.57
CA THR A 77 3.48 6.85 3.95
C THR A 77 4.42 5.73 4.45
N LEU A 78 3.90 4.79 5.24
CA LEU A 78 4.65 3.62 5.69
C LEU A 78 5.05 2.72 4.52
N ARG A 79 4.10 2.43 3.61
CA ARG A 79 4.32 1.67 2.38
C ARG A 79 5.46 2.25 1.54
N ASP A 80 5.40 3.55 1.25
CA ASP A 80 6.42 4.24 0.45
C ASP A 80 7.80 4.19 1.14
N SER A 81 7.84 4.35 2.47
CA SER A 81 9.09 4.27 3.24
C SER A 81 9.70 2.86 3.28
N LEU A 82 8.86 1.82 3.30
CA LEU A 82 9.34 0.43 3.28
C LEU A 82 9.78 0.01 1.88
N ASN A 83 9.04 0.38 0.84
CA ASN A 83 9.43 0.13 -0.55
C ASN A 83 10.80 0.74 -0.86
N SER A 84 11.05 1.98 -0.45
CA SER A 84 12.36 2.65 -0.63
C SER A 84 13.51 2.02 0.18
N ARG A 85 13.20 1.11 1.11
CA ARG A 85 14.17 0.31 1.88
C ARG A 85 14.26 -1.13 1.38
N GLY A 86 13.71 -1.42 0.22
CA GLY A 86 13.78 -2.75 -0.38
C GLY A 86 12.76 -3.75 0.17
N ILE A 87 11.72 -3.30 0.87
CA ILE A 87 10.69 -4.14 1.50
C ILE A 87 9.38 -3.97 0.74
N GLY A 88 8.82 -5.07 0.25
CA GLY A 88 7.51 -5.08 -0.38
C GLY A 88 6.41 -4.90 0.66
N PHE A 89 5.29 -4.33 0.22
CA PHE A 89 4.20 -3.97 1.10
C PHE A 89 2.87 -4.25 0.42
N TYR A 90 2.00 -4.97 1.12
CA TYR A 90 0.62 -5.19 0.73
C TYR A 90 -0.32 -4.60 1.77
N SER A 91 -1.25 -3.75 1.33
CA SER A 91 -2.40 -3.29 2.12
C SER A 91 -3.68 -3.38 1.30
N TYR A 92 -4.81 -3.47 2.00
CA TYR A 92 -6.12 -3.64 1.37
C TYR A 92 -7.19 -2.82 2.10
N ASP A 93 -8.23 -2.42 1.38
CA ASP A 93 -9.37 -1.72 1.95
C ASP A 93 -10.11 -2.67 2.88
N LYS A 94 -10.32 -2.25 4.13
CA LYS A 94 -11.03 -3.06 5.11
C LYS A 94 -12.43 -3.37 4.61
N ARG A 95 -13.00 -4.51 5.05
CA ARG A 95 -14.38 -4.90 4.69
C ARG A 95 -15.41 -3.78 4.90
N THR A 96 -15.21 -2.96 5.94
CA THR A 96 -16.05 -1.81 6.31
C THR A 96 -15.79 -0.54 5.50
N ALA A 97 -14.66 -0.42 4.81
CA ALA A 97 -14.31 0.72 3.94
C ALA A 97 -14.91 0.58 2.54
N VAL A 98 -15.19 -0.65 2.09
CA VAL A 98 -15.74 -0.94 0.76
C VAL A 98 -17.26 -0.84 0.77
N GLY A 99 -17.80 0.19 0.10
CA GLY A 99 -19.25 0.44 0.06
C GLY A 99 -20.08 -0.76 -0.43
N ALA A 100 -19.57 -1.53 -1.40
CA ALA A 100 -20.24 -2.72 -1.94
C ALA A 100 -20.36 -3.88 -0.93
N ASN A 101 -19.62 -3.84 0.17
CA ASN A 101 -19.72 -4.84 1.24
C ASN A 101 -20.80 -4.51 2.27
N ILE A 102 -21.26 -3.25 2.37
CA ILE A 102 -22.13 -2.81 3.48
C ILE A 102 -23.37 -3.69 3.64
N SER A 103 -24.02 -4.08 2.53
CA SER A 103 -25.20 -4.95 2.55
C SER A 103 -24.92 -6.39 3.01
N LYS A 104 -23.65 -6.80 3.02
CA LYS A 104 -23.15 -8.13 3.40
C LYS A 104 -22.60 -8.16 4.83
N LEU A 105 -22.37 -7.00 5.45
CA LEU A 105 -21.89 -6.85 6.83
C LEU A 105 -23.04 -6.99 7.83
N LYS A 106 -23.76 -8.12 7.77
CA LYS A 106 -24.80 -8.48 8.74
C LYS A 106 -24.19 -9.32 9.86
N ASP A 107 -24.81 -9.29 11.02
CA ASP A 107 -24.51 -10.19 12.15
C ASP A 107 -23.09 -10.11 12.71
N ILE A 108 -22.41 -8.95 12.60
CA ILE A 108 -21.13 -8.73 13.28
C ILE A 108 -21.39 -8.63 14.78
N VAL A 109 -21.00 -9.67 15.53
CA VAL A 109 -21.15 -9.74 16.98
C VAL A 109 -19.82 -9.54 17.69
N PHE A 110 -19.86 -9.24 18.99
CA PHE A 110 -18.63 -9.00 19.76
C PHE A 110 -17.74 -10.24 19.84
N GLU A 111 -18.32 -11.44 19.75
CA GLU A 111 -17.57 -12.70 19.71
C GLU A 111 -16.73 -12.88 18.44
N ASP A 112 -16.97 -12.09 17.38
CA ASP A 112 -16.17 -12.11 16.15
C ASP A 112 -14.84 -11.34 16.27
N LEU A 113 -14.62 -10.65 17.39
CA LEU A 113 -13.37 -9.98 17.72
C LEU A 113 -12.42 -10.98 18.39
N ILE A 114 -11.65 -11.72 17.59
CA ILE A 114 -10.48 -12.48 18.07
C ILE A 114 -9.30 -11.53 18.28
#